data_AF-B1VNP7-F1
#
_entry.id   AF-B1VNP7-F1
#
_cell.length_a   1.000
_cell.length_b   1.000
_cell.length_c   1.000
_cell.angle_alpha   90.00
_cell.angle_beta   90.00
_cell.angle_gamma   90.00
#
_symmetry.space_group_name_H-M   'P 1'
#
loop_
_entity.id
_entity.type
_entity.pdbx_description
1 polymer ?
#
loop_
_entity_poly.entity_id
_entity_poly.type
_entity_poly.pdbx_seq_one_letter_code
_entity_poly.pdbx_strand_id
1 'polypeptide(L)'
;MAVREGYRYCRGGEHVSWPDVIILVPVEQRPALEGRIRTLGRLVPDPVTGCERLYRNGFSYALDLSGRILAEYEPDELDQVTALVGAPYAVHVSCQSMEAARTLLREVLPGVDGLVDTNHFEILPVSGFLGLLARHPEWDWRRRPSTELP
;
A
#
# COMPACT_ATOMS: atom_id res chain seq x y z
N MET A 1 2.86 11.17 -12.11
CA MET A 1 1.89 10.22 -11.54
C MET A 1 0.62 10.96 -11.20
N ALA A 2 -0.50 10.57 -11.80
CA ALA A 2 -1.81 10.97 -11.32
C ALA A 2 -2.16 10.11 -10.08
N VAL A 3 -2.90 10.67 -9.12
CA VAL A 3 -3.48 9.87 -8.03
C VAL A 3 -4.45 8.87 -8.68
N ARG A 4 -4.29 7.57 -8.42
CA ARG A 4 -5.22 6.58 -8.99
C ARG A 4 -6.57 6.74 -8.28
N GLU A 5 -7.54 7.29 -9.00
CA GLU A 5 -8.90 7.55 -8.50
C GLU A 5 -9.73 6.27 -8.31
N GLY A 6 -9.23 5.12 -8.77
CA GLY A 6 -10.01 3.91 -9.06
C GLY A 6 -10.44 3.07 -7.86
N TYR A 7 -9.73 3.08 -6.73
CA TYR A 7 -10.15 2.30 -5.55
C TYR A 7 -11.04 3.09 -4.58
N ARG A 8 -12.16 3.61 -5.11
CA ARG A 8 -13.37 3.82 -4.28
C ARG A 8 -13.99 2.51 -3.82
N TYR A 9 -13.60 1.37 -4.40
CA TYR A 9 -14.18 0.06 -4.09
C TYR A 9 -14.05 -0.33 -2.63
N CYS A 10 -12.86 -0.26 -2.02
CA CYS A 10 -12.71 -0.64 -0.61
C CYS A 10 -13.29 0.39 0.39
N ARG A 11 -13.85 1.51 -0.08
CA ARG A 11 -14.40 2.60 0.74
C ARG A 11 -15.91 2.42 0.87
N GLY A 12 -16.34 1.56 1.81
CA GLY A 12 -17.74 1.51 2.23
C GLY A 12 -18.18 2.92 2.68
N GLY A 13 -19.36 3.35 2.23
CA GLY A 13 -19.76 4.76 2.20
C GLY A 13 -19.54 5.55 3.48
N GLU A 14 -18.63 6.53 3.42
CA GLU A 14 -18.74 7.91 3.91
C GLU A 14 -17.47 8.68 3.51
N HIS A 15 -17.62 9.98 3.23
CA HIS A 15 -16.65 10.85 2.56
C HIS A 15 -15.40 11.21 3.40
N VAL A 16 -14.57 10.23 3.74
CA VAL A 16 -13.20 10.47 4.24
C VAL A 16 -12.21 9.78 3.30
N SER A 17 -11.35 10.56 2.65
CA SER A 17 -10.21 10.04 1.87
C SER A 17 -9.21 9.43 2.84
N TRP A 18 -9.38 8.13 3.09
CA TRP A 18 -8.37 7.30 3.74
C TRP A 18 -7.08 7.35 2.90
N PRO A 19 -5.89 7.57 3.50
CA PRO A 19 -4.63 7.42 2.78
C PRO A 19 -4.49 6.01 2.22
N ASP A 20 -4.12 5.95 0.95
CA ASP A 20 -3.86 4.72 0.22
C ASP A 20 -2.37 4.54 -0.02
N VAL A 21 -1.96 3.29 -0.13
CA VAL A 21 -0.61 2.85 -0.49
C VAL A 21 -0.71 1.50 -1.20
N ILE A 22 0.19 1.26 -2.14
CA ILE A 22 0.25 -0.01 -2.87
C ILE A 22 1.62 -0.63 -2.59
N ILE A 23 1.60 -1.87 -2.11
CA ILE A 23 2.80 -2.66 -1.87
C ILE A 23 2.99 -3.57 -3.09
N LEU A 24 4.12 -3.42 -3.77
CA LEU A 24 4.45 -4.16 -4.99
C LEU A 24 5.61 -5.11 -4.67
N VAL A 25 5.45 -6.38 -5.00
CA VAL A 25 6.49 -7.40 -4.83
C VAL A 25 6.57 -8.28 -6.07
N PRO A 26 7.68 -9.00 -6.31
CA PRO A 26 7.69 -10.08 -7.28
C PRO A 26 6.57 -11.09 -6.97
N VAL A 27 5.92 -11.64 -8.00
CA VAL A 27 4.77 -12.56 -7.82
C VAL A 27 5.13 -13.79 -6.97
N GLU A 28 6.38 -14.23 -7.00
CA GLU A 28 6.91 -15.34 -6.20
C GLU A 28 6.87 -15.03 -4.69
N GLN A 29 6.92 -13.75 -4.30
CA GLN A 29 6.84 -13.31 -2.91
C GLN A 29 5.41 -13.11 -2.41
N ARG A 30 4.40 -13.29 -3.27
CA ARG A 30 2.98 -13.16 -2.89
C ARG A 30 2.62 -13.95 -1.62
N PRO A 31 2.94 -15.25 -1.49
CA PRO A 31 2.57 -16.01 -0.28
C PRO A 31 3.23 -15.44 0.99
N ALA A 32 4.46 -14.94 0.88
CA ALA A 32 5.17 -14.36 2.01
C ALA A 32 4.54 -13.01 2.44
N LEU A 33 4.21 -12.14 1.49
CA LEU A 33 3.54 -10.86 1.77
C LEU A 33 2.15 -11.07 2.36
N GLU A 34 1.30 -11.88 1.72
CA GLU A 34 -0.04 -12.15 2.25
C GLU A 34 0.03 -12.86 3.60
N GLY A 35 0.99 -13.78 3.79
CA GLY A 35 1.25 -14.44 5.07
C GLY A 35 1.55 -13.44 6.18
N ARG A 36 2.45 -12.48 5.93
CA ARG A 36 2.76 -11.38 6.85
C ARG A 36 1.55 -10.53 7.18
N ILE A 37 0.72 -10.18 6.21
CA ILE A 37 -0.51 -9.41 6.46
C ILE A 37 -1.47 -10.20 7.35
N ARG A 38 -1.62 -11.51 7.10
CA ARG A 38 -2.49 -12.39 7.89
C ARG A 38 -1.99 -12.62 9.32
N THR A 39 -0.70 -12.44 9.62
CA THR A 39 -0.21 -12.52 11.01
C THR A 39 -0.59 -11.30 11.85
N LEU A 40 -0.98 -10.19 11.22
CA LEU A 40 -1.39 -8.97 11.92
C LEU A 40 -2.77 -9.11 12.58
N GLY A 41 -3.58 -10.08 12.16
CA GLY A 41 -4.90 -10.31 12.73
C GLY A 41 -5.84 -10.99 11.76
N ARG A 42 -7.07 -11.18 12.22
CA ARG A 42 -8.14 -11.77 11.42
C ARG A 42 -8.55 -10.79 10.31
N LEU A 43 -8.44 -11.24 9.06
CA LEU A 43 -9.07 -10.60 7.92
C LEU A 43 -10.54 -11.00 7.84
N VAL A 44 -11.41 -10.02 7.62
CA VAL A 44 -12.85 -10.21 7.44
C VAL A 44 -13.23 -9.76 6.04
N PRO A 45 -13.72 -10.67 5.17
CA PRO A 45 -14.14 -10.29 3.84
C PRO A 45 -15.29 -9.27 3.89
N ASP A 46 -15.14 -8.18 3.14
CA ASP A 46 -16.19 -7.19 2.93
C ASP A 46 -17.04 -7.62 1.71
N PRO A 47 -18.29 -8.03 1.92
CA PRO A 47 -19.12 -8.57 0.83
C PRO A 47 -19.53 -7.51 -0.20
N VAL A 48 -19.43 -6.22 0.13
CA VAL A 48 -19.80 -5.12 -0.78
C VAL A 48 -18.65 -4.82 -1.72
N THR A 49 -17.43 -4.81 -1.19
CA THR A 49 -16.25 -4.30 -1.90
C THR A 49 -15.37 -5.41 -2.46
N GLY A 50 -15.49 -6.63 -1.91
CA GLY A 50 -14.59 -7.74 -2.19
C GLY A 50 -13.18 -7.55 -1.59
N CYS A 51 -12.96 -6.49 -0.82
CA CYS A 51 -11.73 -6.26 -0.08
C CYS A 51 -11.79 -6.98 1.28
N GLU A 52 -10.64 -7.13 1.93
CA GLU A 52 -10.53 -7.64 3.29
C GLU A 52 -10.49 -6.47 4.29
N ARG A 53 -11.21 -6.59 5.41
CA ARG A 53 -11.12 -5.66 6.54
C ARG A 53 -10.17 -6.21 7.59
N LEU A 54 -9.25 -5.37 8.04
CA LEU A 54 -8.39 -5.62 9.19
C LEU A 54 -8.66 -4.56 10.25
N TYR A 55 -8.84 -5.00 11.50
CA TYR A 55 -8.88 -4.13 12.67
C TYR A 55 -7.67 -4.43 13.55
N ARG A 56 -6.83 -3.44 13.80
CA ARG A 56 -5.60 -3.60 14.59
C ARG A 56 -5.23 -2.30 15.30
N ASN A 57 -4.89 -2.40 16.59
CA ASN A 57 -4.45 -1.29 17.42
C ASN A 57 -5.40 -0.06 17.38
N GLY A 58 -6.72 -0.32 17.33
CA GLY A 58 -7.74 0.74 17.25
C GLY A 58 -7.93 1.35 15.85
N PHE A 59 -7.17 0.91 14.85
CA PHE A 59 -7.31 1.35 13.46
C PHE A 59 -8.06 0.34 12.60
N SER A 60 -8.74 0.86 11.57
CA SER A 60 -9.35 0.07 10.51
C SER A 60 -8.57 0.22 9.19
N TYR A 61 -8.46 -0.89 8.47
CA TYR A 61 -7.80 -0.98 7.18
C TYR A 61 -8.68 -1.74 6.20
N ALA A 62 -8.61 -1.35 4.93
CA ALA A 62 -9.21 -2.06 3.83
C ALA A 62 -8.09 -2.53 2.88
N LEU A 63 -8.02 -3.83 2.64
CA LEU A 63 -6.92 -4.49 1.93
C LEU A 63 -7.48 -5.17 0.68
N ASP A 64 -6.94 -4.86 -0.50
CA ASP A 64 -7.17 -5.70 -1.68
C ASP A 64 -5.96 -6.59 -1.93
N LEU A 65 -6.12 -7.88 -1.66
CA LEU A 65 -5.12 -8.92 -1.89
C LEU A 65 -5.25 -9.61 -3.26
N SER A 66 -6.20 -9.17 -4.10
CA SER A 66 -6.47 -9.81 -5.39
C SER A 66 -5.44 -9.51 -6.47
N GLY A 67 -4.66 -8.43 -6.32
CA GLY A 67 -3.75 -7.94 -7.36
C GLY A 67 -4.42 -7.12 -8.46
N ARG A 68 -5.75 -6.92 -8.41
CA ARG A 68 -6.49 -6.19 -9.46
C ARG A 68 -6.09 -4.73 -9.60
N ILE A 69 -5.45 -4.14 -8.59
CA ILE A 69 -4.91 -2.78 -8.66
C ILE A 69 -3.92 -2.58 -9.81
N LEU A 70 -3.23 -3.64 -10.25
CA LEU A 70 -2.31 -3.57 -11.39
C LEU A 70 -3.01 -3.18 -12.69
N ALA A 71 -4.32 -3.42 -12.84
CA ALA A 71 -5.08 -3.01 -14.02
C ALA A 71 -5.30 -1.49 -14.10
N GLU A 72 -4.98 -0.74 -13.03
CA GLU A 72 -5.06 0.72 -12.99
C GLU A 72 -3.70 1.41 -13.25
N TYR A 73 -2.64 0.63 -13.47
CA TYR A 73 -1.36 1.19 -13.87
C TYR A 73 -1.39 1.49 -15.37
N GLU A 74 -0.89 2.66 -15.75
CA GLU A 74 -0.62 2.93 -17.16
C GLU A 74 0.45 1.93 -17.65
N PRO A 75 0.41 1.51 -18.93
CA PRO A 75 1.33 0.49 -19.44
C PRO A 75 2.81 0.80 -19.20
N ASP A 76 3.21 2.06 -19.37
CA ASP A 76 4.59 2.51 -19.16
C ASP A 76 5.00 2.53 -17.68
N GLU A 77 4.07 2.83 -16.76
CA GLU A 77 4.30 2.69 -15.32
C GLU A 77 4.44 1.22 -14.93
N LEU A 78 3.60 0.34 -15.48
CA LEU A 78 3.66 -1.10 -15.22
C LEU A 78 4.94 -1.72 -15.78
N ASP A 79 5.41 -1.27 -16.95
CA ASP A 79 6.69 -1.69 -17.53
C ASP A 79 7.86 -1.30 -16.61
N GLN A 80 7.84 -0.09 -16.04
CA GLN A 80 8.86 0.37 -15.09
C GLN A 80 8.85 -0.49 -13.81
N VAL A 81 7.68 -0.76 -13.24
CA VAL A 81 7.54 -1.66 -12.09
C VAL A 81 8.09 -3.05 -12.44
N THR A 82 7.71 -3.59 -13.60
CA THR A 82 8.13 -4.92 -14.04
C THR A 82 9.63 -5.01 -14.25
N ALA A 83 10.26 -3.96 -14.77
CA ALA A 83 11.72 -3.89 -14.92
C ALA A 83 12.45 -3.90 -13.56
N LEU A 84 11.81 -3.42 -12.49
CA LEU A 84 12.40 -3.35 -11.15
C LEU A 84 12.19 -4.62 -10.32
N VAL A 85 11.00 -5.25 -10.38
CA VAL A 85 10.65 -6.40 -9.52
C VAL A 85 10.33 -7.69 -10.29
N GLY A 86 10.46 -7.70 -11.62
CA GLY A 86 9.94 -8.79 -12.44
C GLY A 86 8.41 -8.76 -12.51
N ALA A 87 7.78 -9.91 -12.79
CA ALA A 87 6.32 -10.00 -12.83
C ALA A 87 5.71 -9.57 -11.48
N PRO A 88 4.93 -8.46 -11.43
CA PRO A 88 4.52 -7.89 -10.15
C PRO A 88 3.26 -8.54 -9.58
N TYR A 89 3.20 -8.60 -8.26
CA TYR A 89 2.00 -8.75 -7.47
C TYR A 89 1.83 -7.51 -6.59
N ALA A 90 0.59 -7.02 -6.49
CA ALA A 90 0.29 -5.78 -5.78
C ALA A 90 -0.78 -5.99 -4.71
N VAL A 91 -0.57 -5.38 -3.55
CA VAL A 91 -1.57 -5.25 -2.49
C VAL A 91 -1.90 -3.77 -2.33
N HIS A 92 -3.16 -3.42 -2.55
CA HIS A 92 -3.67 -2.09 -2.24
C HIS A 92 -4.12 -2.03 -0.79
N VAL A 93 -3.73 -0.98 -0.07
CA VAL A 93 -4.12 -0.75 1.31
C VAL A 93 -4.68 0.64 1.50
N SER A 94 -5.92 0.71 1.95
CA SER A 94 -6.57 1.94 2.42
C SER A 94 -6.54 1.97 3.94
N CYS A 95 -6.00 3.04 4.52
CA CYS A 95 -5.78 3.16 5.96
C CYS A 95 -6.64 4.27 6.54
N GLN A 96 -7.24 4.07 7.71
CA GLN A 96 -8.11 5.07 8.36
C GLN A 96 -7.47 6.47 8.52
N SER A 97 -6.16 6.53 8.73
CA SER A 97 -5.39 7.77 8.90
C SER A 97 -3.95 7.57 8.44
N MET A 98 -3.19 8.68 8.36
CA MET A 98 -1.77 8.59 8.00
C MET A 98 -0.95 7.91 9.11
N GLU A 99 -1.36 8.09 10.37
CA GLU A 99 -0.78 7.36 11.50
C GLU A 99 -1.01 5.84 11.37
N ALA A 100 -2.23 5.43 11.00
CA ALA A 100 -2.56 4.04 10.73
C ALA A 100 -1.69 3.48 9.59
N ALA A 101 -1.54 4.24 8.49
CA ALA A 101 -0.70 3.85 7.36
C ALA A 101 0.76 3.63 7.77
N ARG A 102 1.37 4.59 8.47
CA ARG A 102 2.75 4.47 8.94
C ARG A 102 2.94 3.33 9.93
N THR A 103 1.97 3.10 10.81
CA THR A 103 2.00 2.00 11.77
C THR A 103 2.00 0.65 11.06
N LEU A 104 1.03 0.44 10.16
CA LEU A 104 0.91 -0.79 9.39
C LEU A 104 2.16 -1.06 8.54
N LEU A 105 2.65 -0.06 7.81
CA LEU A 105 3.79 -0.23 6.91
C LEU A 105 5.09 -0.54 7.67
N ARG A 106 5.29 0.03 8.86
CA ARG A 106 6.44 -0.33 9.72
C ARG A 106 6.39 -1.78 10.22
N GLU A 107 5.21 -2.38 10.32
CA GLU A 107 5.05 -3.77 10.72
C GLU A 107 5.16 -4.74 9.53
N VAL A 108 4.58 -4.38 8.37
CA VAL A 108 4.48 -5.28 7.21
C VAL A 108 5.77 -5.31 6.38
N LEU A 109 6.37 -4.15 6.14
CA LEU A 109 7.44 -4.00 5.15
C LEU A 109 8.84 -4.51 5.57
N PRO A 110 9.23 -4.62 6.85
CA PRO A 110 10.58 -5.09 7.19
C PRO A 110 10.91 -6.46 6.59
N GLY A 111 11.96 -6.51 5.75
CA GLY A 111 12.36 -7.73 5.04
C GLY A 111 11.51 -8.10 3.84
N VAL A 112 10.66 -7.18 3.35
CA VAL A 112 10.04 -7.26 2.02
C VAL A 112 11.00 -6.68 1.00
N ASP A 113 11.23 -7.42 -0.08
CA ASP A 113 12.02 -6.96 -1.22
C ASP A 113 11.08 -6.61 -2.37
N GLY A 114 10.80 -5.30 -2.50
CA GLY A 114 9.78 -4.78 -3.40
C GLY A 114 9.72 -3.25 -3.38
N LEU A 115 8.60 -2.71 -3.87
CA LEU A 115 8.34 -1.29 -3.98
C LEU A 115 7.12 -0.88 -3.16
N VAL A 116 7.10 0.39 -2.77
CA VAL A 116 5.95 1.08 -2.18
C VAL A 116 5.56 2.19 -3.14
N ASP A 117 4.38 2.07 -3.73
CA ASP A 117 3.76 3.15 -4.46
C ASP A 117 2.85 3.92 -3.50
N THR A 118 3.18 5.20 -3.30
CA THR A 118 2.47 6.12 -2.40
C THR A 118 1.08 6.53 -2.91
N ASN A 119 0.72 6.09 -4.13
CA ASN A 119 -0.47 6.45 -4.88
C ASN A 119 -0.67 7.97 -5.05
N HIS A 120 0.40 8.75 -4.95
CA HIS A 120 0.37 10.21 -5.07
C HIS A 120 1.48 10.69 -5.99
N PHE A 121 2.74 10.50 -5.60
CA PHE A 121 3.87 11.13 -6.29
C PHE A 121 4.98 10.15 -6.66
N GLU A 122 5.13 9.07 -5.89
CA GLU A 122 6.37 8.31 -5.89
C GLU A 122 6.13 6.80 -5.74
N ILE A 123 6.96 6.05 -6.47
CA ILE A 123 7.21 4.63 -6.26
C ILE A 123 8.64 4.50 -5.73
N LEU A 124 8.80 3.92 -4.55
CA LEU A 124 10.07 3.86 -3.83
C LEU A 124 10.42 2.42 -3.47
N PRO A 125 11.71 2.01 -3.49
CA PRO A 125 12.11 0.75 -2.88
C PRO A 125 11.70 0.70 -1.42
N VAL A 126 11.23 -0.47 -0.96
CA VAL A 126 10.78 -0.68 0.43
C VAL A 126 11.80 -0.20 1.46
N SER A 127 13.08 -0.53 1.25
CA SER A 127 14.19 -0.11 2.13
C SER A 127 14.34 1.41 2.18
N GLY A 128 14.20 2.09 1.03
CA GLY A 128 14.21 3.54 0.92
C GLY A 128 13.04 4.18 1.64
N PHE A 129 11.83 3.66 1.43
CA PHE A 129 10.61 4.13 2.09
C PHE A 129 10.68 3.98 3.61
N LEU A 130 11.13 2.83 4.12
CA LEU A 130 11.33 2.61 5.56
C LEU A 130 12.41 3.54 6.13
N GLY A 131 13.49 3.77 5.40
CA GLY A 131 14.52 4.74 5.78
C GLY A 131 13.97 6.16 5.91
N LEU A 132 13.09 6.58 5.00
CA LEU A 132 12.39 7.86 5.09
C LEU A 132 11.46 7.93 6.29
N LEU A 133 10.66 6.89 6.56
CA LEU A 133 9.79 6.83 7.73
C LEU A 133 10.54 6.79 9.07
N ALA A 134 11.77 6.29 9.08
CA ALA A 134 12.63 6.31 10.26
C ALA A 134 13.18 7.71 10.53
N ARG A 135 13.60 8.43 9.48
CA ARG A 135 14.12 9.81 9.58
C ARG A 135 13.02 10.85 9.78
N HIS A 136 11.86 10.64 9.18
CA HIS A 136 10.72 11.56 9.20
C HIS A 136 9.45 10.83 9.67
N PRO A 137 9.30 10.57 10.98
CA PRO A 137 8.20 9.75 11.49
C PRO A 137 6.80 10.31 11.22
N GLU A 138 6.69 11.62 11.03
CA GLU A 138 5.46 12.36 10.75
C GLU A 138 5.22 12.64 9.26
N TRP A 139 6.04 12.07 8.37
CA TRP A 139 5.88 12.27 6.93
C TRP A 139 4.46 11.89 6.47
N ASP A 140 3.79 12.83 5.79
CA ASP A 140 2.53 12.64 5.07
C ASP A 140 2.83 12.76 3.57
N TRP A 141 3.05 11.61 2.93
CA TRP A 141 3.42 11.53 1.50
C TRP A 141 2.31 12.04 0.57
N ARG A 142 1.08 12.25 1.06
CA ARG A 142 0.03 12.89 0.27
C ARG A 142 0.22 14.39 0.15
N ARG A 143 1.00 14.99 1.05
CA ARG A 143 1.20 16.44 1.14
C ARG A 143 2.58 16.89 0.70
N ARG A 144 3.59 16.02 0.88
CA ARG A 144 4.98 16.35 0.58
C ARG A 144 5.69 15.14 -0.02
N PRO A 145 6.26 15.22 -1.23
CA PRO A 145 7.08 14.15 -1.80
C PRO A 145 8.39 13.99 -1.02
N SER A 146 9.05 12.83 -1.17
CA SER A 146 10.27 12.51 -0.43
C SER A 146 11.45 13.43 -0.78
N THR A 147 11.46 13.98 -1.99
CA THR A 147 12.47 14.94 -2.48
C THR A 147 12.44 16.31 -1.80
N GLU A 148 11.36 16.62 -1.07
CA GLU A 148 11.18 17.87 -0.32
C GLU A 148 11.39 17.69 1.19
N LEU A 149 11.81 16.51 1.64
CA LEU A 149 12.14 16.26 3.05
C LEU A 149 13.54 16.83 3.39
N PRO A 150 13.70 17.45 4.57
CA PRO A 150 14.94 18.10 4.98
C PRO A 150 16.07 17.11 5.33
#